data_AF-A0A1G2Z816-F1
#
_entry.id   AF-A0A1G2Z816-F1
#
_cell.length_a   1.000
_cell.length_b   1.000
_cell.length_c   1.000
_cell.angle_alpha   90.00
_cell.angle_beta   90.00
_cell.angle_gamma   90.00
#
_symmetry.space_group_name_H-M   'P 1'
#
loop_
_entity.id
_entity.type
_entity.pdbx_description
1 polymer ?
#
loop_
_entity_poly.entity_id
_entity_poly.type
_entity_poly.pdbx_seq_one_letter_code
_entity_poly.pdbx_strand_id
1 'polypeptide(L)'
;MGHLGLYNHAFIWDAAQGVRNLSEVLDSQYGVNVGDFRLDWPTDVSDDGRVIVGYGMHPHPGGTEAWRIVVPEASTMALLTTGVLGLLLSVCGKRKGVDLSSILCSDWKGSVRMLHGLLKCFTAQRPSRRGRHLTYQRSTGLGFEPLEDRCLLSVFLKEPYVQNVGTSSMTIMWETDAAASTLVEYRQPGETEWQSAEGESGVTIHEQELSGLSADTMYEYRVTSDSLVSLPRTFHTAPATPRSFRFVAYGDTRTNPDEHTQVVQSIVQTQPELVLHVGDLVHNGMDAREWDPQFFVPTRNLMGDTPLYPAWGNHEYYSTQANDNPLVDEYFSLPETDPSSGERWYAFTYGNVRFISLDTTYSVDFDTSGESPERDWLLDEVQSTAYTNADWQIVFFHNPPYCSRGDKDLSGAHFPGERGGHGLQRAPPSV
;
A
#
# COMPACT_ATOMS: atom_id res chain seq x y z
N MET A 1 22.20 11.04 -32.63
CA MET A 1 23.19 11.65 -31.71
C MET A 1 22.71 13.05 -31.37
N GLY A 2 22.49 13.31 -30.08
CA GLY A 2 21.99 14.59 -29.55
C GLY A 2 21.29 14.35 -28.21
N HIS A 3 22.07 14.31 -27.13
CA HIS A 3 21.58 14.20 -25.75
C HIS A 3 20.71 15.42 -25.39
N LEU A 4 19.44 15.19 -25.04
CA LEU A 4 18.68 16.06 -24.16
C LEU A 4 18.70 15.39 -22.78
N GLY A 5 19.37 16.03 -21.82
CA GLY A 5 19.40 15.56 -20.43
C GLY A 5 17.98 15.62 -19.86
N LEU A 6 17.41 14.45 -19.61
CA LEU A 6 16.14 14.30 -18.91
C LEU A 6 16.41 14.50 -17.42
N TYR A 7 16.11 15.70 -16.93
CA TYR A 7 15.88 15.93 -15.51
C TYR A 7 14.40 15.62 -15.24
N ASN A 8 14.11 14.61 -14.41
CA ASN A 8 12.76 14.14 -14.07
C ASN A 8 12.05 15.13 -13.13
N HIS A 9 11.52 16.23 -13.66
CA HIS A 9 10.75 17.21 -12.89
C HIS A 9 9.25 16.84 -12.83
N ALA A 10 8.62 17.07 -11.67
CA ALA A 10 7.18 16.95 -11.52
C ALA A 10 6.43 17.96 -12.41
N PHE A 11 5.36 17.53 -13.06
CA PHE A 11 4.51 18.36 -13.91
C PHE A 11 3.03 18.20 -13.54
N ILE A 12 2.25 19.24 -13.83
CA ILE A 12 0.78 19.21 -13.74
C ILE A 12 0.20 19.42 -15.14
N TRP A 13 -0.90 18.73 -15.43
CA TRP A 13 -1.63 18.88 -16.68
C TRP A 13 -3.08 19.24 -16.41
N ASP A 14 -3.61 20.19 -17.19
CA ASP A 14 -5.05 20.42 -17.30
C ASP A 14 -5.44 20.72 -18.75
N ALA A 15 -6.73 20.57 -19.05
CA ALA A 15 -7.26 20.73 -20.40
C ALA A 15 -7.17 22.16 -20.96
N ALA A 16 -7.05 23.18 -20.11
CA ALA A 16 -7.02 24.58 -20.52
C ALA A 16 -5.59 25.09 -20.77
N GLN A 17 -4.61 24.60 -20.01
CA GLN A 17 -3.25 25.14 -19.97
C GLN A 17 -2.18 24.11 -20.36
N GLY A 18 -2.53 22.84 -20.56
CA GLY A 18 -1.60 21.78 -20.96
C GLY A 18 -0.62 21.38 -19.85
N VAL A 19 0.47 20.71 -20.23
CA VAL A 19 1.53 20.26 -19.31
C VAL A 19 2.35 21.45 -18.87
N ARG A 20 2.54 21.62 -17.56
CA ARG A 20 3.27 22.72 -16.95
C ARG A 20 4.15 22.20 -15.82
N ASN A 21 5.29 22.85 -15.58
CA ASN A 21 6.17 22.49 -14.47
C ASN A 21 5.46 22.79 -13.14
N LEU A 22 5.44 21.81 -12.22
CA LEU A 22 4.74 21.95 -10.95
C LEU A 22 5.32 23.09 -10.11
N SER A 23 6.64 23.29 -10.08
CA SER A 23 7.26 24.38 -9.30
C SER A 23 6.87 25.76 -9.81
N GLU A 24 6.77 25.94 -11.12
CA GLU A 24 6.34 27.19 -11.75
C GLU A 24 4.86 27.48 -11.46
N VAL A 25 4.02 26.44 -11.44
CA VAL A 25 2.59 26.58 -11.11
C VAL A 25 2.42 26.98 -9.64
N LEU A 26 3.18 26.37 -8.73
CA LEU A 26 3.19 26.72 -7.31
C LEU A 26 3.59 28.18 -7.08
N ASP A 27 4.67 28.64 -7.71
CA ASP A 27 5.14 30.02 -7.56
C ASP A 27 4.16 31.02 -8.19
N SER A 28 3.79 30.80 -9.46
CA SER A 28 2.99 31.77 -10.22
C SER A 28 1.51 31.84 -9.83
N GLN A 29 0.90 30.72 -9.41
CA GLN A 29 -0.54 30.65 -9.14
C GLN A 29 -0.86 30.64 -7.64
N TYR A 30 0.05 30.14 -6.82
CA TYR A 30 -0.18 29.97 -5.38
C TYR A 30 0.80 30.76 -4.51
N GLY A 31 1.79 31.44 -5.11
CA GLY A 31 2.81 32.22 -4.38
C GLY A 31 3.74 31.36 -3.52
N VAL A 32 3.86 30.07 -3.86
CA VAL A 32 4.70 29.10 -3.15
C VAL A 32 6.01 28.92 -3.91
N ASN A 33 7.04 29.63 -3.46
CA ASN A 33 8.39 29.51 -4.00
C ASN A 33 9.13 28.37 -3.29
N VAL A 34 9.49 27.31 -4.02
CA VAL A 34 10.23 26.15 -3.49
C VAL A 34 11.75 26.38 -3.41
N GLY A 35 12.22 27.60 -3.70
CA GLY A 35 13.63 27.96 -3.67
C GLY A 35 14.44 27.13 -4.67
N ASP A 36 15.59 26.64 -4.22
CA ASP A 36 16.43 25.76 -5.01
C ASP A 36 16.05 24.27 -4.89
N PHE A 37 15.00 23.93 -4.12
CA PHE A 37 14.53 22.56 -3.97
C PHE A 37 13.87 22.07 -5.25
N ARG A 38 14.31 20.90 -5.73
CA ARG A 38 13.76 20.30 -6.94
C ARG A 38 12.66 19.32 -6.60
N LEU A 39 11.44 19.58 -7.08
CA LEU A 39 10.33 18.63 -7.05
C LEU A 39 10.53 17.57 -8.14
N ASP A 40 11.34 16.56 -7.82
CA ASP A 40 11.58 15.43 -8.70
C ASP A 40 10.61 14.26 -8.33
N TRP A 41 10.60 13.17 -9.11
CA TRP A 41 9.86 11.92 -8.84
C TRP A 41 8.51 12.03 -8.07
N PRO A 42 7.43 12.55 -8.70
CA PRO A 42 6.09 12.42 -8.14
C PRO A 42 5.73 10.94 -8.04
N THR A 43 5.33 10.47 -6.86
CA THR A 43 5.03 9.06 -6.58
C THR A 43 3.54 8.76 -6.51
N ASP A 44 2.72 9.72 -6.10
CA ASP A 44 1.27 9.55 -6.09
C ASP A 44 0.50 10.87 -6.14
N VAL A 45 -0.78 10.78 -6.49
CA VAL A 45 -1.75 11.87 -6.45
C VAL A 45 -3.07 11.36 -5.87
N SER A 46 -3.69 12.12 -4.96
CA SER A 46 -4.99 11.77 -4.41
C SER A 46 -6.06 11.71 -5.49
N ASP A 47 -7.12 10.91 -5.27
CA ASP A 47 -8.24 10.75 -6.20
C ASP A 47 -8.90 12.08 -6.62
N ASP A 48 -8.90 13.08 -5.74
CA ASP A 48 -9.42 14.42 -6.00
C ASP A 48 -8.43 15.36 -6.73
N GLY A 49 -7.22 14.88 -7.02
CA GLY A 49 -6.16 15.61 -7.71
C GLY A 49 -5.48 16.69 -6.88
N ARG A 50 -5.77 16.79 -5.57
CA ARG A 50 -5.32 17.93 -4.73
C ARG A 50 -4.07 17.66 -3.95
N VAL A 51 -3.80 16.41 -3.59
CA VAL A 51 -2.61 16.05 -2.84
C VAL A 51 -1.66 15.35 -3.81
N ILE A 52 -0.46 15.89 -3.97
CA ILE A 52 0.60 15.29 -4.77
C ILE A 52 1.78 15.02 -3.85
N VAL A 53 2.34 13.82 -3.89
CA VAL A 53 3.51 13.43 -3.09
C VAL A 53 4.65 12.95 -4.00
N GLY A 54 5.88 13.07 -3.52
CA GLY A 54 7.05 12.61 -4.26
C GLY A 54 8.35 12.85 -3.52
N TYR A 55 9.48 12.71 -4.23
CA TYR A 55 10.82 12.86 -3.68
C TYR A 55 11.62 13.92 -4.42
N GLY A 56 12.32 14.80 -3.72
CA GLY A 56 13.03 15.93 -4.31
C GLY A 56 14.49 16.01 -3.88
N MET A 57 15.25 16.89 -4.52
CA MET A 57 16.67 17.08 -4.24
C MET A 57 17.02 18.53 -3.92
N HIS A 58 17.90 18.72 -2.94
CA HIS A 58 18.58 19.99 -2.71
C HIS A 58 19.75 20.18 -3.71
N PRO A 59 20.11 21.44 -4.06
CA PRO A 59 21.21 21.75 -5.00
C PRO A 59 22.62 21.56 -4.39
N HIS A 60 22.71 21.20 -3.12
CA HIS A 60 23.94 20.95 -2.36
C HIS A 60 23.95 19.48 -1.89
N PRO A 61 25.08 18.89 -1.46
CA PRO A 61 25.12 17.47 -1.08
C PRO A 61 24.32 17.26 0.22
N GLY A 62 23.01 17.16 0.06
CA GLY A 62 21.98 16.89 1.04
C GLY A 62 20.96 16.05 0.29
N GLY A 63 20.67 14.87 0.85
CA GLY A 63 20.03 13.77 0.14
C GLY A 63 18.62 14.04 -0.37
N THR A 64 18.04 12.99 -0.92
CA THR A 64 16.65 12.96 -1.35
C THR A 64 15.72 13.20 -0.16
N GLU A 65 14.77 14.12 -0.30
CA GLU A 65 13.75 14.41 0.72
C GLU A 65 12.34 14.22 0.14
N ALA A 66 11.42 13.65 0.93
CA ALA A 66 10.03 13.55 0.53
C ALA A 66 9.36 14.95 0.53
N TRP A 67 8.46 15.19 -0.41
CA TRP A 67 7.63 16.39 -0.47
C TRP A 67 6.15 16.03 -0.62
N ARG A 68 5.28 16.88 -0.05
CA ARG A 68 3.82 16.80 -0.18
C ARG A 68 3.28 18.18 -0.52
N ILE A 69 2.50 18.25 -1.58
CA ILE A 69 1.82 19.46 -2.05
C ILE A 69 0.32 19.25 -1.88
N VAL A 70 -0.34 20.24 -1.28
CA VAL A 70 -1.81 20.31 -1.24
C VAL A 70 -2.23 21.51 -2.08
N VAL A 71 -2.76 21.24 -3.27
CA VAL A 71 -3.34 22.23 -4.16
C VAL A 71 -4.68 22.66 -3.55
N PRO A 72 -4.83 23.94 -3.14
CA PRO A 72 -6.10 24.43 -2.61
C PRO A 72 -7.22 24.27 -3.64
N GLU A 73 -8.45 24.02 -3.19
CA GLU A 73 -9.61 24.26 -4.04
C GLU A 73 -9.50 25.66 -4.66
N ALA A 74 -9.81 25.80 -5.95
CA ALA A 74 -10.15 27.10 -6.49
C ALA A 74 -11.27 27.64 -5.61
N SER A 75 -10.93 28.56 -4.72
CA SER A 75 -11.81 28.98 -3.64
C SER A 75 -13.21 29.19 -4.20
N THR A 76 -14.24 28.66 -3.55
CA THR A 76 -15.64 28.80 -4.00
C THR A 76 -16.02 30.29 -4.16
N MET A 77 -15.23 31.21 -3.60
CA MET A 77 -15.26 32.65 -3.86
C MET A 77 -14.97 33.06 -5.32
N ALA A 78 -14.16 32.32 -6.08
CA ALA A 78 -13.91 32.57 -7.52
C ALA A 78 -15.08 32.12 -8.41
N LEU A 79 -15.79 31.06 -8.01
CA LEU A 79 -17.02 30.60 -8.68
C LEU A 79 -18.26 31.41 -8.25
N LEU A 80 -18.28 31.93 -7.03
CA LEU A 80 -19.36 32.81 -6.55
C LEU A 80 -19.22 34.25 -7.05
N THR A 81 -18.00 34.77 -7.27
CA THR A 81 -17.83 36.11 -7.86
C THR A 81 -18.21 36.15 -9.34
N THR A 82 -17.97 35.08 -10.10
CA THR A 82 -18.43 34.97 -11.50
C THR A 82 -19.95 34.72 -11.59
N GLY A 83 -20.51 33.91 -10.69
CA GLY A 83 -21.96 33.66 -10.62
C GLY A 83 -22.79 34.87 -10.16
N VAL A 84 -22.29 35.63 -9.18
CA VAL A 84 -23.00 36.81 -8.63
C VAL A 84 -22.87 38.03 -9.56
N LEU A 85 -21.74 38.24 -10.27
CA LEU A 85 -21.66 39.25 -11.33
C LEU A 85 -22.53 38.89 -12.54
N GLY A 86 -22.61 37.59 -12.89
CA GLY A 86 -23.47 37.10 -13.98
C GLY A 86 -24.96 37.28 -13.70
N LEU A 87 -25.41 37.06 -12.46
CA LEU A 87 -26.80 37.32 -12.06
C LEU A 87 -27.12 38.82 -11.89
N LEU A 88 -26.17 39.65 -11.43
CA LEU A 88 -26.39 41.09 -11.30
C LEU A 88 -26.36 41.84 -12.64
N LEU A 89 -25.64 41.32 -13.65
CA LEU A 89 -25.65 41.88 -15.01
C LEU A 89 -26.81 41.39 -15.89
N SER A 90 -27.44 40.26 -15.54
CA SER A 90 -28.64 39.76 -16.23
C SER A 90 -29.95 40.39 -15.70
N VAL A 91 -29.96 40.91 -14.46
CA VAL A 91 -31.14 41.54 -13.84
C VAL A 91 -31.23 43.06 -14.09
N CYS A 92 -30.18 43.71 -14.60
CA CYS A 92 -30.20 45.15 -14.96
C CYS A 92 -30.36 45.43 -16.47
N GLY A 93 -30.59 44.40 -17.30
CA GLY A 93 -30.67 44.51 -18.75
C GLY A 93 -32.07 44.25 -19.32
N LYS A 94 -32.98 45.24 -19.25
CA LYS A 94 -34.22 45.34 -20.04
C LYS A 94 -35.32 44.28 -19.78
N ARG A 95 -36.37 44.67 -19.05
CA ARG A 95 -37.75 44.81 -19.60
C ARG A 95 -38.68 45.46 -18.57
N LYS A 96 -39.58 46.30 -19.10
CA LYS A 96 -40.53 47.16 -18.40
C LYS A 96 -41.66 46.34 -17.76
N GLY A 97 -42.00 46.71 -16.53
CA GLY A 97 -43.34 46.64 -15.94
C GLY A 97 -43.90 45.27 -15.59
N VAL A 98 -43.82 44.89 -14.31
CA VAL A 98 -44.91 44.29 -13.52
C VAL A 98 -44.65 44.61 -12.04
N ASP A 99 -45.69 45.12 -11.36
CA ASP A 99 -45.76 45.35 -9.92
C ASP A 99 -46.17 44.05 -9.21
N LEU A 100 -45.44 43.63 -8.18
CA LEU A 100 -45.75 42.46 -7.35
C LEU A 100 -45.60 42.79 -5.87
N SER A 101 -46.41 43.74 -5.39
CA SER A 101 -46.87 43.70 -4.01
C SER A 101 -47.91 42.56 -3.85
N SER A 102 -47.64 41.64 -2.92
CA SER A 102 -48.49 40.56 -2.39
C SER A 102 -48.54 39.21 -3.17
N ILE A 103 -48.10 38.15 -2.46
CA ILE A 103 -48.61 36.76 -2.32
C ILE A 103 -47.42 35.92 -1.81
N LEU A 104 -47.14 35.89 -0.51
CA LEU A 104 -47.65 34.97 0.53
C LEU A 104 -47.21 33.50 0.39
N CYS A 105 -46.41 33.08 1.38
CA CYS A 105 -46.52 31.87 2.19
C CYS A 105 -46.77 30.52 1.51
N SER A 106 -45.75 29.64 1.54
CA SER A 106 -45.79 28.36 2.30
C SER A 106 -44.48 27.57 2.17
N ASP A 107 -43.93 27.20 3.33
CA ASP A 107 -43.11 26.01 3.63
C ASP A 107 -41.75 25.79 2.96
N TRP A 108 -40.68 26.22 3.64
CA TRP A 108 -39.41 25.50 3.73
C TRP A 108 -38.90 25.58 5.18
N LYS A 109 -39.39 24.66 6.03
CA LYS A 109 -38.79 24.32 7.33
C LYS A 109 -38.22 22.90 7.21
N GLY A 110 -36.93 22.80 6.97
CA GLY A 110 -36.19 21.55 6.99
C GLY A 110 -34.78 21.80 6.47
N SER A 111 -33.77 21.40 7.24
CA SER A 111 -32.35 21.36 6.84
C SER A 111 -31.52 22.64 7.00
N VAL A 112 -31.49 23.22 8.21
CA VAL A 112 -30.26 23.84 8.77
C VAL A 112 -30.20 23.56 10.28
N ARG A 113 -29.89 22.31 10.63
CA ARG A 113 -29.43 21.89 11.97
C ARG A 113 -28.48 20.72 11.80
N MET A 114 -27.26 20.99 11.35
CA MET A 114 -26.06 20.19 11.58
C MET A 114 -24.85 21.00 11.08
N LEU A 115 -24.57 22.11 11.77
CA LEU A 115 -23.28 22.81 11.65
C LEU A 115 -23.11 23.72 12.86
N HIS A 116 -23.26 23.14 14.06
CA HIS A 116 -22.98 23.78 15.35
C HIS A 116 -22.52 22.71 16.35
N GLY A 117 -21.52 21.94 15.95
CA GLY A 117 -20.92 20.91 16.80
C GLY A 117 -19.54 20.56 16.26
N LEU A 118 -18.59 21.49 16.40
CA LEU A 118 -17.13 21.29 16.37
C LEU A 118 -16.46 22.67 16.49
N LEU A 119 -16.66 23.34 17.62
CA LEU A 119 -15.76 24.40 18.09
C LEU A 119 -15.91 24.54 19.60
N LYS A 120 -15.27 23.61 20.34
CA LYS A 120 -15.02 23.73 21.78
C LYS A 120 -13.66 23.13 22.09
N CYS A 121 -12.59 23.86 21.80
CA CYS A 121 -11.38 23.76 22.60
C CYS A 121 -11.43 24.88 23.66
N PHE A 122 -11.27 24.45 24.92
CA PHE A 122 -11.50 25.25 26.10
C PHE A 122 -10.57 26.48 26.19
N THR A 123 -11.17 27.62 26.52
CA THR A 123 -10.51 28.77 27.13
C THR A 123 -10.09 28.46 28.57
N ALA A 124 -8.83 28.70 28.92
CA ALA A 124 -8.43 28.98 30.29
C ALA A 124 -7.43 30.17 30.31
N GLN A 125 -7.92 31.35 30.66
CA GLN A 125 -7.11 32.49 31.07
C GLN A 125 -7.31 32.74 32.57
N ARG A 126 -6.21 33.00 33.30
CA ARG A 126 -6.19 33.88 34.48
C ARG A 126 -4.87 34.68 34.56
N PRO A 127 -4.84 35.85 35.27
CA PRO A 127 -4.07 37.02 34.82
C PRO A 127 -3.03 37.61 35.80
N SER A 128 -2.20 38.53 35.25
CA SER A 128 -1.46 39.67 35.85
C SER A 128 -0.12 39.37 36.57
N ARG A 129 0.97 40.18 36.51
CA ARG A 129 1.15 41.66 36.50
C ARG A 129 2.53 42.11 35.96
N ARG A 130 2.54 43.34 35.36
CA ARG A 130 3.56 44.44 35.31
C ARG A 130 5.01 44.12 34.86
N GLY A 131 5.66 44.86 33.95
CA GLY A 131 5.30 46.05 33.18
C GLY A 131 6.47 46.61 32.33
N ARG A 132 6.11 47.53 31.43
CA ARG A 132 6.91 48.57 30.73
C ARG A 132 8.20 48.17 29.98
N HIS A 133 8.13 48.14 28.65
CA HIS A 133 8.67 49.21 27.80
C HIS A 133 8.14 49.06 26.36
N LEU A 134 7.58 50.15 25.82
CA LEU A 134 7.34 50.32 24.39
C LEU A 134 8.66 50.72 23.73
N THR A 135 9.15 49.89 22.81
CA THR A 135 10.11 50.32 21.80
C THR A 135 9.73 49.66 20.47
N TYR A 136 9.29 50.48 19.52
CA TYR A 136 9.07 50.10 18.14
C TYR A 136 10.41 50.14 17.40
N GLN A 137 10.89 48.99 16.88
CA GLN A 137 11.89 48.96 15.80
C GLN A 137 11.61 47.83 14.80
N ARG A 138 11.40 48.28 13.56
CA ARG A 138 11.37 47.65 12.24
C ARG A 138 11.59 46.13 12.11
N SER A 139 10.62 45.56 11.39
CA SER A 139 10.62 44.29 10.67
C SER A 139 11.88 44.03 9.84
N THR A 140 12.54 42.92 10.11
CA THR A 140 13.19 42.03 9.13
C THR A 140 13.48 40.72 9.87
N GLY A 141 12.82 39.62 9.46
CA GLY A 141 13.01 38.30 10.05
C GLY A 141 11.67 37.60 10.25
N LEU A 142 11.17 36.94 9.20
CA LEU A 142 10.31 35.79 9.39
C LEU A 142 11.20 34.73 10.07
N GLY A 143 11.10 34.63 11.39
CA GLY A 143 11.67 33.54 12.14
C GLY A 143 11.00 32.25 11.71
N PHE A 144 11.81 31.22 11.50
CA PHE A 144 11.34 29.84 11.55
C PHE A 144 10.85 29.58 12.97
N GLU A 145 9.54 29.65 13.17
CA GLU A 145 8.89 28.96 14.27
C GLU A 145 8.79 27.47 13.85
N PRO A 146 9.24 26.51 14.69
CA PRO A 146 8.98 25.09 14.43
C PRO A 146 7.46 24.90 14.34
N LEU A 147 6.99 24.28 13.26
CA LEU A 147 5.60 23.88 13.13
C LEU A 147 5.33 22.64 14.01
N GLU A 148 5.44 22.78 15.32
CA GLU A 148 4.79 21.85 16.23
C GLU A 148 3.28 22.20 16.20
N ASP A 149 2.44 21.18 15.98
CA ASP A 149 0.97 21.27 15.87
C ASP A 149 0.38 21.75 14.53
N ARG A 150 0.89 21.26 13.39
CA ARG A 150 -0.01 21.04 12.24
C ARG A 150 -0.66 19.67 12.41
N CYS A 151 -1.98 19.67 12.53
CA CYS A 151 -2.84 18.50 12.37
C CYS A 151 -2.63 17.96 10.94
N LEU A 152 -1.59 17.15 10.77
CA LEU A 152 -1.44 16.30 9.59
C LEU A 152 -2.60 15.32 9.68
N LEU A 153 -3.44 15.29 8.64
CA LEU A 153 -4.39 14.20 8.47
C LEU A 153 -3.53 12.94 8.35
N SER A 154 -3.75 11.97 9.24
CA SER A 154 -3.11 10.66 9.12
C SER A 154 -3.44 10.07 7.75
N VAL A 155 -2.49 9.33 7.18
CA VAL A 155 -2.59 8.70 5.86
C VAL A 155 -2.20 7.24 5.95
N PHE A 156 -2.71 6.44 5.01
CA PHE A 156 -2.19 5.10 4.77
C PHE A 156 -0.85 5.21 4.05
N LEU A 157 0.20 4.64 4.63
CA LEU A 157 1.46 4.38 3.94
C LEU A 157 1.32 3.14 3.05
N LYS A 158 0.62 2.12 3.57
CA LYS A 158 0.17 0.95 2.84
C LYS A 158 -1.34 0.83 2.97
N GLU A 159 -2.01 0.90 1.82
CA GLU A 159 -3.45 0.62 1.72
C GLU A 159 -3.78 -0.77 2.25
N PRO A 160 -5.00 -1.02 2.75
CA PRO A 160 -5.35 -2.32 3.33
C PRO A 160 -5.20 -3.47 2.35
N TYR A 161 -4.59 -4.56 2.81
CA TYR A 161 -4.38 -5.79 2.06
C TYR A 161 -4.76 -7.03 2.87
N VAL A 162 -5.10 -8.10 2.17
CA VAL A 162 -5.58 -9.36 2.73
C VAL A 162 -4.46 -10.40 2.77
N GLN A 163 -4.42 -11.18 3.85
CA GLN A 163 -3.38 -12.16 4.16
C GLN A 163 -3.98 -13.39 4.85
N ASN A 164 -3.21 -14.48 4.87
CA ASN A 164 -3.51 -15.71 5.63
C ASN A 164 -4.98 -16.18 5.56
N VAL A 165 -5.51 -16.38 4.35
CA VAL A 165 -6.92 -16.80 4.19
C VAL A 165 -7.16 -18.21 4.74
N GLY A 166 -8.18 -18.33 5.58
CA GLY A 166 -8.72 -19.59 6.08
C GLY A 166 -10.11 -19.90 5.54
N THR A 167 -10.64 -21.07 5.91
CA THR A 167 -12.04 -21.44 5.63
C THR A 167 -13.03 -20.68 6.50
N SER A 168 -12.57 -20.12 7.62
CA SER A 168 -13.42 -19.32 8.54
C SER A 168 -12.69 -18.10 9.09
N SER A 169 -11.58 -17.72 8.46
CA SER A 169 -10.77 -16.58 8.86
C SER A 169 -10.15 -15.84 7.67
N MET A 170 -9.76 -14.60 7.92
CA MET A 170 -8.99 -13.75 7.01
C MET A 170 -8.19 -12.74 7.83
N THR A 171 -6.91 -12.55 7.54
CA THR A 171 -6.12 -11.47 8.14
C THR A 171 -6.14 -10.23 7.25
N ILE A 172 -6.38 -9.07 7.84
CA ILE A 172 -6.28 -7.78 7.15
C ILE A 172 -5.11 -7.01 7.75
N MET A 173 -4.23 -6.50 6.88
CA MET A 173 -3.07 -5.70 7.26
C MET A 173 -3.08 -4.33 6.57
N TRP A 174 -2.52 -3.31 7.21
CA TRP A 174 -2.30 -1.99 6.63
C TRP A 174 -1.24 -1.22 7.43
N GLU A 175 -0.72 -0.13 6.87
CA GLU A 175 0.25 0.73 7.57
C GLU A 175 -0.20 2.19 7.56
N THR A 176 -0.11 2.85 8.71
CA THR A 176 -0.40 4.28 8.89
C THR A 176 0.88 5.07 9.19
N ASP A 177 0.84 6.37 8.90
CA ASP A 177 1.97 7.28 9.13
C ASP A 177 2.23 7.59 10.61
N ALA A 178 1.31 7.23 11.50
CA ALA A 178 1.41 7.45 12.95
C ALA A 178 0.65 6.38 13.73
N ALA A 179 1.12 6.09 14.94
CA ALA A 179 0.48 5.11 15.82
C ALA A 179 -1.01 5.41 16.04
N ALA A 180 -1.88 4.45 15.71
CA ALA A 180 -3.34 4.64 15.70
C ALA A 180 -4.10 3.41 16.22
N SER A 181 -5.43 3.52 16.32
CA SER A 181 -6.30 2.37 16.59
C SER A 181 -6.39 1.40 15.40
N THR A 182 -6.73 0.14 15.70
CA THR A 182 -6.93 -0.93 14.72
C THR A 182 -8.38 -1.38 14.75
N LEU A 183 -9.12 -1.11 13.67
CA LEU A 183 -10.50 -1.55 13.52
C LEU A 183 -10.74 -2.01 12.09
N VAL A 184 -11.26 -3.23 11.94
CA VAL A 184 -11.77 -3.75 10.67
C VAL A 184 -13.29 -3.88 10.78
N GLU A 185 -14.00 -3.29 9.83
CA GLU A 185 -15.43 -3.52 9.64
C GLU A 185 -15.64 -4.41 8.43
N TYR A 186 -16.45 -5.46 8.55
CA TYR A 186 -16.73 -6.40 7.47
C TYR A 186 -18.20 -6.86 7.43
N ARG A 187 -18.66 -7.31 6.27
CA ARG A 187 -20.02 -7.86 6.06
C ARG A 187 -20.10 -8.69 4.79
N GLN A 188 -21.17 -9.46 4.59
CA GLN A 188 -21.43 -10.04 3.28
C GLN A 188 -22.04 -8.99 2.34
N PRO A 189 -21.73 -9.02 1.03
CA PRO A 189 -22.33 -8.13 0.05
C PRO A 189 -23.86 -8.14 0.11
N GLY A 190 -24.45 -6.95 0.25
CA GLY A 190 -25.91 -6.76 0.36
C GLY A 190 -26.45 -6.73 1.79
N GLU A 191 -25.64 -7.05 2.80
CA GLU A 191 -25.97 -6.79 4.20
C GLU A 191 -25.87 -5.28 4.51
N THR A 192 -26.67 -4.80 5.45
CA THR A 192 -26.69 -3.38 5.83
C THR A 192 -25.84 -3.08 7.06
N GLU A 193 -25.81 -4.02 8.01
CA GLU A 193 -25.04 -3.92 9.24
C GLU A 193 -23.61 -4.42 9.02
N TRP A 194 -22.66 -3.71 9.63
CA TRP A 194 -21.26 -4.11 9.65
C TRP A 194 -20.97 -4.88 10.94
N GLN A 195 -20.21 -5.98 10.80
CA GLN A 195 -19.51 -6.58 11.92
C GLN A 195 -18.17 -5.85 12.10
N SER A 196 -17.61 -5.91 13.31
CA SER A 196 -16.37 -5.22 13.66
C SER A 196 -15.42 -6.13 14.41
N ALA A 197 -14.13 -6.04 14.08
CA ALA A 197 -13.03 -6.65 14.81
C ALA A 197 -12.02 -5.57 15.20
N GLU A 198 -11.75 -5.43 16.49
CA GLU A 198 -10.75 -4.52 17.04
C GLU A 198 -9.43 -5.26 17.27
N GLY A 199 -8.32 -4.57 16.99
CA GLY A 199 -6.97 -5.09 17.16
C GLY A 199 -6.11 -4.28 18.11
N GLU A 200 -4.80 -4.54 18.06
CA GLU A 200 -3.83 -3.80 18.86
C GLU A 200 -3.87 -2.30 18.50
N SER A 201 -3.87 -1.42 19.50
CA SER A 201 -3.92 0.03 19.30
C SER A 201 -2.60 0.69 19.69
N GLY A 202 -2.27 1.81 19.07
CA GLY A 202 -1.00 2.50 19.29
C GLY A 202 0.15 1.93 18.46
N VAL A 203 -0.17 1.27 17.34
CA VAL A 203 0.76 0.69 16.37
C VAL A 203 0.65 1.41 15.02
N THR A 204 1.69 1.34 14.21
CA THR A 204 1.72 1.90 12.84
C THR A 204 1.48 0.83 11.78
N ILE A 205 1.94 -0.40 12.02
CA ILE A 205 1.60 -1.57 11.22
C ILE A 205 0.48 -2.29 11.96
N HIS A 206 -0.64 -2.44 11.28
CA HIS A 206 -1.86 -2.99 11.82
C HIS A 206 -2.06 -4.39 11.25
N GLU A 207 -2.38 -5.33 12.13
CA GLU A 207 -2.75 -6.70 11.77
C GLU A 207 -4.01 -7.08 12.54
N GLN A 208 -5.04 -7.53 11.82
CA GLN A 208 -6.28 -7.97 12.43
C GLN A 208 -6.83 -9.21 11.74
N GLU A 209 -6.88 -10.32 12.48
CA GLU A 209 -7.59 -11.53 12.06
C GLU A 209 -9.11 -11.37 12.28
N LEU A 210 -9.86 -11.65 11.21
CA LEU A 210 -11.30 -11.88 11.24
C LEU A 210 -11.55 -13.37 11.43
N SER A 211 -12.42 -13.75 12.36
CA SER A 211 -12.75 -15.16 12.64
C SER A 211 -14.25 -15.41 12.60
N GLY A 212 -14.64 -16.69 12.54
CA GLY A 212 -16.05 -17.09 12.48
C GLY A 212 -16.72 -16.80 11.13
N LEU A 213 -15.93 -16.62 10.08
CA LEU A 213 -16.41 -16.40 8.72
C LEU A 213 -17.00 -17.68 8.13
N SER A 214 -17.91 -17.54 7.17
CA SER A 214 -18.39 -18.68 6.38
C SER A 214 -17.36 -19.05 5.32
N ALA A 215 -17.16 -20.35 5.10
CA ALA A 215 -16.28 -20.83 4.04
C ALA A 215 -16.83 -20.50 2.66
N ASP A 216 -15.95 -20.41 1.68
CA ASP A 216 -16.31 -20.18 0.28
C ASP A 216 -17.23 -18.96 0.06
N THR A 217 -16.95 -17.86 0.77
CA THR A 217 -17.86 -16.72 0.86
C THR A 217 -17.11 -15.40 0.63
N MET A 218 -17.72 -14.52 -0.17
CA MET A 218 -17.24 -13.16 -0.38
C MET A 218 -17.68 -12.23 0.75
N TYR A 219 -16.77 -11.38 1.20
CA TYR A 219 -17.01 -10.32 2.18
C TYR A 219 -16.58 -8.97 1.62
N GLU A 220 -17.29 -7.92 1.99
CA GLU A 220 -16.82 -6.53 1.89
C GLU A 220 -16.14 -6.16 3.21
N TYR A 221 -15.03 -5.44 3.15
CA TYR A 221 -14.34 -4.93 4.34
C TYR A 221 -13.85 -3.50 4.15
N ARG A 222 -13.62 -2.80 5.26
CA ARG A 222 -12.88 -1.54 5.31
C ARG A 222 -12.15 -1.46 6.64
N VAL A 223 -11.09 -0.65 6.70
CA VAL A 223 -10.35 -0.42 7.94
C VAL A 223 -10.53 1.01 8.42
N THR A 224 -10.46 1.18 9.73
CA THR A 224 -10.47 2.49 10.39
C THR A 224 -9.31 2.56 11.37
N SER A 225 -8.55 3.64 11.27
CA SER A 225 -7.50 4.04 12.22
C SER A 225 -7.78 5.45 12.70
N ASP A 226 -8.34 5.56 13.90
CA ASP A 226 -8.88 6.78 14.49
C ASP A 226 -9.92 7.46 13.58
N SER A 227 -9.53 8.51 12.84
CA SER A 227 -10.41 9.20 11.89
C SER A 227 -10.13 8.84 10.42
N LEU A 228 -9.07 8.07 10.16
CA LEU A 228 -8.69 7.62 8.82
C LEU A 228 -9.49 6.35 8.49
N VAL A 229 -10.25 6.38 7.38
CA VAL A 229 -11.10 5.26 6.94
C VAL A 229 -10.75 4.92 5.50
N SER A 230 -10.53 3.64 5.20
CA SER A 230 -10.23 3.20 3.83
C SER A 230 -11.46 3.18 2.94
N LEU A 231 -11.24 3.12 1.63
CA LEU A 231 -12.29 2.68 0.71
C LEU A 231 -12.65 1.21 1.00
N PRO A 232 -13.91 0.80 0.79
CA PRO A 232 -14.29 -0.60 0.88
C PRO A 232 -13.57 -1.46 -0.16
N ARG A 233 -13.11 -2.62 0.27
CA ARG A 233 -12.46 -3.69 -0.52
C ARG A 233 -13.21 -5.00 -0.30
N THR A 234 -12.82 -6.05 -1.01
CA THR A 234 -13.45 -7.36 -0.91
C THR A 234 -12.44 -8.45 -0.65
N PHE A 235 -12.89 -9.55 -0.07
CA PHE A 235 -12.08 -10.78 -0.04
C PHE A 235 -12.97 -12.00 -0.10
N HIS A 236 -12.36 -13.17 -0.36
CA HIS A 236 -13.06 -14.44 -0.45
C HIS A 236 -12.40 -15.47 0.46
N THR A 237 -13.18 -16.09 1.36
CA THR A 237 -12.66 -17.14 2.25
C THR A 237 -12.35 -18.42 1.47
N ALA A 238 -11.45 -19.24 2.01
CA ALA A 238 -11.07 -20.49 1.38
C ALA A 238 -12.25 -21.48 1.36
N PRO A 239 -12.35 -22.34 0.33
CA PRO A 239 -13.39 -23.36 0.28
C PRO A 239 -13.10 -24.49 1.26
N ALA A 240 -14.14 -24.94 1.98
CA ALA A 240 -14.04 -26.09 2.90
C ALA A 240 -14.12 -27.45 2.17
N THR A 241 -14.48 -27.45 0.88
CA THR A 241 -14.58 -28.66 0.06
C THR A 241 -13.88 -28.47 -1.27
N PRO A 242 -13.40 -29.54 -1.93
CA PRO A 242 -12.70 -29.43 -3.20
C PRO A 242 -13.58 -28.78 -4.28
N ARG A 243 -13.06 -27.72 -4.92
CA ARG A 243 -13.63 -27.11 -6.13
C ARG A 243 -12.53 -26.55 -7.01
N SER A 244 -12.87 -26.22 -8.25
CA SER A 244 -11.95 -25.50 -9.13
C SER A 244 -11.68 -24.10 -8.57
N PHE A 245 -10.41 -23.72 -8.59
CA PHE A 245 -9.94 -22.36 -8.30
C PHE A 245 -8.72 -22.07 -9.19
N ARG A 246 -8.29 -20.81 -9.19
CA ARG A 246 -7.08 -20.38 -9.90
C ARG A 246 -6.11 -19.73 -8.93
N PHE A 247 -4.83 -20.01 -9.11
CA PHE A 247 -3.75 -19.28 -8.45
C PHE A 247 -2.69 -18.89 -9.48
N VAL A 248 -1.85 -17.92 -9.14
CA VAL A 248 -0.69 -17.52 -9.93
C VAL A 248 0.58 -17.68 -9.10
N ALA A 249 1.67 -18.10 -9.73
CA ALA A 249 3.01 -18.05 -9.15
C ALA A 249 3.91 -17.15 -9.99
N TYR A 250 4.63 -16.23 -9.35
CA TYR A 250 5.59 -15.30 -9.96
C TYR A 250 6.64 -14.88 -8.93
N GLY A 251 7.70 -14.17 -9.30
CA GLY A 251 8.74 -13.74 -8.35
C GLY A 251 9.77 -12.84 -9.02
N ASP A 252 10.82 -12.49 -8.27
CA ASP A 252 11.92 -11.63 -8.73
C ASP A 252 11.43 -10.26 -9.25
N THR A 253 10.54 -9.61 -8.48
CA THR A 253 9.83 -8.39 -8.89
C THR A 253 10.61 -7.09 -8.61
N ARG A 254 11.71 -7.22 -7.88
CA ARG A 254 12.63 -6.12 -7.52
C ARG A 254 13.07 -5.22 -8.69
N THR A 255 13.51 -4.01 -8.33
CA THR A 255 14.27 -3.06 -9.18
C THR A 255 13.54 -2.46 -10.40
N ASN A 256 12.42 -3.04 -10.87
CA ASN A 256 11.71 -2.60 -12.09
C ASN A 256 10.19 -2.47 -11.82
N PRO A 257 9.76 -1.43 -11.08
CA PRO A 257 8.37 -1.32 -10.61
C PRO A 257 7.33 -1.12 -11.72
N ASP A 258 7.71 -0.53 -12.86
CA ASP A 258 6.82 -0.36 -14.01
C ASP A 258 6.51 -1.70 -14.70
N GLU A 259 7.53 -2.56 -14.84
CA GLU A 259 7.39 -3.93 -15.33
C GLU A 259 6.62 -4.79 -14.32
N HIS A 260 6.93 -4.68 -13.03
CA HIS A 260 6.18 -5.36 -11.97
C HIS A 260 4.69 -4.98 -12.04
N THR A 261 4.38 -3.69 -12.18
CA THR A 261 3.00 -3.19 -12.34
C THR A 261 2.30 -3.83 -13.55
N GLN A 262 2.97 -3.96 -14.70
CA GLN A 262 2.39 -4.61 -15.88
C GLN A 262 2.12 -6.11 -15.67
N VAL A 263 3.01 -6.80 -14.96
CA VAL A 263 2.81 -8.20 -14.56
C VAL A 263 1.59 -8.31 -13.65
N VAL A 264 1.52 -7.50 -12.59
CA VAL A 264 0.38 -7.50 -11.65
C VAL A 264 -0.95 -7.19 -12.35
N GLN A 265 -0.97 -6.22 -13.27
CA GLN A 265 -2.17 -5.93 -14.06
C GLN A 265 -2.63 -7.16 -14.88
N SER A 266 -1.69 -7.95 -15.39
CA SER A 266 -1.99 -9.21 -16.08
C SER A 266 -2.51 -10.27 -15.11
N ILE A 267 -1.94 -10.35 -13.90
CA ILE A 267 -2.40 -11.25 -12.83
C ILE A 267 -3.85 -10.95 -12.46
N VAL A 268 -4.19 -9.69 -12.21
CA VAL A 268 -5.55 -9.26 -11.84
C VAL A 268 -6.59 -9.68 -12.89
N GLN A 269 -6.25 -9.62 -14.19
CA GLN A 269 -7.14 -10.07 -15.26
C GLN A 269 -7.44 -11.57 -15.22
N THR A 270 -6.57 -12.36 -14.59
CA THR A 270 -6.82 -13.79 -14.38
C THR A 270 -7.76 -14.06 -13.21
N GLN A 271 -8.12 -13.08 -12.37
CA GLN A 271 -8.98 -13.30 -11.19
C GLN A 271 -8.51 -14.50 -10.34
N PRO A 272 -7.25 -14.51 -9.86
CA PRO A 272 -6.77 -15.57 -8.99
C PRO A 272 -7.42 -15.47 -7.61
N GLU A 273 -7.56 -16.60 -6.93
CA GLU A 273 -8.06 -16.66 -5.56
C GLU A 273 -6.93 -16.61 -4.52
N LEU A 274 -5.69 -16.88 -4.96
CA LEU A 274 -4.46 -16.66 -4.20
C LEU A 274 -3.27 -16.49 -5.15
N VAL A 275 -2.20 -15.88 -4.66
CA VAL A 275 -0.96 -15.63 -5.40
C VAL A 275 0.23 -16.16 -4.60
N LEU A 276 1.16 -16.83 -5.26
CA LEU A 276 2.44 -17.24 -4.69
C LEU A 276 3.53 -16.32 -5.24
N HIS A 277 4.31 -15.69 -4.36
CA HIS A 277 5.51 -14.93 -4.75
C HIS A 277 6.77 -15.72 -4.39
N VAL A 278 7.59 -16.11 -5.36
CA VAL A 278 8.73 -17.02 -5.12
C VAL A 278 10.02 -16.30 -4.70
N GLY A 279 9.91 -15.30 -3.80
CA GLY A 279 11.05 -14.52 -3.27
C GLY A 279 11.54 -13.38 -4.15
N ASP A 280 12.45 -12.57 -3.59
CA ASP A 280 13.00 -11.34 -4.16
C ASP A 280 11.91 -10.29 -4.46
N LEU A 281 11.17 -9.89 -3.41
CA LEU A 281 10.07 -8.93 -3.48
C LEU A 281 10.60 -7.50 -3.76
N VAL A 282 11.70 -7.15 -3.10
CA VAL A 282 12.35 -5.85 -3.21
C VAL A 282 13.86 -6.03 -3.40
N HIS A 283 14.59 -4.97 -3.74
CA HIS A 283 16.04 -5.06 -3.88
C HIS A 283 16.76 -5.19 -2.53
N ASN A 284 16.25 -4.58 -1.45
CA ASN A 284 16.75 -4.77 -0.10
C ASN A 284 15.60 -4.85 0.91
N GLY A 285 15.32 -6.06 1.41
CA GLY A 285 14.24 -6.34 2.36
C GLY A 285 14.34 -5.59 3.69
N MET A 286 15.52 -5.05 4.03
CA MET A 286 15.73 -4.24 5.24
C MET A 286 15.57 -2.72 5.00
N ASP A 287 15.34 -2.28 3.76
CA ASP A 287 15.16 -0.86 3.45
C ASP A 287 13.69 -0.53 3.22
N ALA A 288 13.01 -0.01 4.25
CA ALA A 288 11.60 0.39 4.20
C ALA A 288 11.28 1.32 3.01
N ARG A 289 12.25 2.12 2.55
CA ARG A 289 12.08 3.06 1.42
C ARG A 289 11.88 2.36 0.08
N GLU A 290 12.22 1.07 -0.02
CA GLU A 290 12.09 0.30 -1.26
C GLU A 290 10.75 -0.44 -1.37
N TRP A 291 10.11 -0.76 -0.24
CA TRP A 291 8.91 -1.58 -0.19
C TRP A 291 7.71 -0.97 -0.90
N ASP A 292 7.42 0.31 -0.65
CA ASP A 292 6.30 0.97 -1.32
C ASP A 292 6.51 1.05 -2.84
N PRO A 293 7.58 1.68 -3.36
CA PRO A 293 7.71 1.84 -4.80
C PRO A 293 7.95 0.53 -5.55
N GLN A 294 8.64 -0.46 -4.98
CA GLN A 294 8.97 -1.70 -5.69
C GLN A 294 7.89 -2.78 -5.55
N PHE A 295 7.16 -2.82 -4.44
CA PHE A 295 6.24 -3.92 -4.14
C PHE A 295 4.81 -3.46 -3.89
N PHE A 296 4.55 -2.68 -2.82
CA PHE A 296 3.18 -2.37 -2.41
C PHE A 296 2.42 -1.47 -3.38
N VAL A 297 3.07 -0.50 -4.02
CA VAL A 297 2.42 0.33 -5.05
C VAL A 297 2.03 -0.52 -6.28
N PRO A 298 2.92 -1.35 -6.86
CA PRO A 298 2.55 -2.29 -7.92
C PRO A 298 1.43 -3.27 -7.53
N THR A 299 1.41 -3.77 -6.29
CA THR A 299 0.49 -4.84 -5.86
C THR A 299 -0.80 -4.34 -5.20
N ARG A 300 -0.96 -3.04 -4.90
CA ARG A 300 -2.09 -2.49 -4.12
C ARG A 300 -3.48 -2.95 -4.55
N ASN A 301 -3.72 -3.07 -5.86
CA ASN A 301 -5.02 -3.50 -6.39
C ASN A 301 -5.21 -5.02 -6.42
N LEU A 302 -4.13 -5.78 -6.34
CA LEU A 302 -4.16 -7.23 -6.22
C LEU A 302 -4.31 -7.62 -4.75
N MET A 303 -3.40 -7.15 -3.89
CA MET A 303 -3.34 -7.53 -2.48
C MET A 303 -4.47 -6.95 -1.64
N GLY A 304 -5.12 -5.87 -2.09
CA GLY A 304 -6.36 -5.39 -1.48
C GLY A 304 -7.54 -6.36 -1.61
N ASP A 305 -7.48 -7.34 -2.51
CA ASP A 305 -8.60 -8.25 -2.75
C ASP A 305 -8.19 -9.75 -2.82
N THR A 306 -6.90 -10.06 -2.96
CA THR A 306 -6.37 -11.42 -3.15
C THR A 306 -5.17 -11.65 -2.24
N PRO A 307 -5.18 -12.72 -1.41
CA PRO A 307 -4.06 -13.03 -0.54
C PRO A 307 -2.83 -13.46 -1.36
N LEU A 308 -1.67 -12.95 -0.96
CA LEU A 308 -0.38 -13.27 -1.54
C LEU A 308 0.51 -13.94 -0.49
N TYR A 309 1.13 -15.05 -0.88
CA TYR A 309 2.00 -15.87 -0.04
C TYR A 309 3.44 -15.83 -0.59
N PRO A 310 4.38 -15.12 0.05
CA PRO A 310 5.76 -15.07 -0.37
C PRO A 310 6.59 -16.22 0.19
N ALA A 311 7.43 -16.81 -0.64
CA ALA A 311 8.64 -17.47 -0.19
C ALA A 311 9.74 -16.44 -0.01
N TRP A 312 10.74 -16.78 0.80
CA TRP A 312 11.88 -15.93 1.05
C TRP A 312 12.94 -16.09 -0.04
N GLY A 313 13.42 -14.96 -0.56
CA GLY A 313 14.54 -14.85 -1.48
C GLY A 313 15.75 -14.22 -0.83
N ASN A 314 16.88 -14.27 -1.54
CA ASN A 314 18.15 -13.81 -0.96
C ASN A 314 18.24 -12.27 -0.87
N HIS A 315 17.25 -11.52 -1.39
CA HIS A 315 17.15 -10.08 -1.21
C HIS A 315 16.28 -9.66 -0.01
N GLU A 316 15.51 -10.58 0.58
CA GLU A 316 14.81 -10.33 1.84
C GLU A 316 15.80 -10.19 3.02
N TYR A 317 17.00 -10.75 2.86
CA TYR A 317 18.15 -10.63 3.77
C TYR A 317 19.29 -9.84 3.13
N TYR A 318 20.05 -9.05 3.89
CA TYR A 318 21.30 -8.45 3.40
C TYR A 318 22.48 -8.61 4.37
N SER A 319 22.27 -9.12 5.57
CA SER A 319 23.33 -9.41 6.53
C SER A 319 23.12 -10.75 7.24
N THR A 320 24.23 -11.40 7.61
CA THR A 320 24.25 -12.69 8.32
C THR A 320 24.21 -12.48 9.84
N GLN A 321 23.72 -11.33 10.32
CA GLN A 321 23.73 -11.01 11.75
C GLN A 321 22.38 -11.29 12.39
N ALA A 322 22.43 -11.83 13.61
CA ALA A 322 21.27 -12.20 14.42
C ALA A 322 20.36 -11.01 14.85
N ASN A 323 20.63 -9.80 14.36
CA ASN A 323 19.87 -8.58 14.63
C ASN A 323 19.25 -7.99 13.35
N ASP A 324 19.32 -8.69 12.22
CA ASP A 324 18.60 -8.29 11.02
C ASP A 324 17.11 -8.55 11.25
N ASN A 325 16.31 -7.49 11.19
CA ASN A 325 14.85 -7.55 11.23
C ASN A 325 14.35 -7.30 9.80
N PRO A 326 14.26 -8.35 8.97
CA PRO A 326 13.81 -8.20 7.59
C PRO A 326 12.34 -7.78 7.61
N LEU A 327 11.99 -6.72 6.88
CA LEU A 327 10.64 -6.13 6.97
C LEU A 327 9.54 -7.04 6.40
N VAL A 328 9.91 -8.14 5.75
CA VAL A 328 8.95 -9.18 5.35
C VAL A 328 8.25 -9.78 6.58
N ASP A 329 8.94 -9.91 7.73
CA ASP A 329 8.39 -10.36 9.01
C ASP A 329 7.34 -9.38 9.57
N GLU A 330 7.42 -8.09 9.19
CA GLU A 330 6.49 -7.06 9.64
C GLU A 330 5.34 -6.83 8.64
N TYR A 331 5.60 -7.06 7.35
CA TYR A 331 4.68 -6.71 6.26
C TYR A 331 3.80 -7.88 5.80
N PHE A 332 4.03 -9.08 6.29
CA PHE A 332 3.22 -10.25 5.97
C PHE A 332 2.80 -10.97 7.25
N SER A 333 1.57 -11.48 7.24
CA SER A 333 1.03 -12.40 8.23
C SER A 333 0.82 -13.72 7.51
N LEU A 334 1.64 -14.71 7.83
CA LEU A 334 1.71 -15.98 7.12
C LEU A 334 1.28 -17.13 8.02
N PRO A 335 1.01 -18.32 7.45
CA PRO A 335 0.63 -19.47 8.25
C PRO A 335 1.73 -19.88 9.25
N GLU A 336 1.45 -19.84 10.54
CA GLU A 336 2.36 -20.35 11.57
C GLU A 336 2.20 -21.88 11.74
N THR A 337 2.80 -22.67 10.84
CA THR A 337 2.84 -24.15 10.96
C THR A 337 4.05 -24.68 11.72
N ASP A 338 5.02 -23.81 12.00
CA ASP A 338 6.18 -24.07 12.84
C ASP A 338 6.49 -22.81 13.66
N PRO A 339 6.21 -22.80 14.97
CA PRO A 339 6.51 -21.65 15.82
C PRO A 339 7.99 -21.30 15.89
N SER A 340 8.89 -22.22 15.50
CA SER A 340 10.32 -21.95 15.45
C SER A 340 10.77 -21.25 14.16
N SER A 341 9.91 -21.21 13.13
CA SER A 341 10.26 -20.63 11.83
C SER A 341 10.17 -19.11 11.80
N GLY A 342 9.35 -18.51 12.68
CA GLY A 342 8.98 -17.11 12.55
C GLY A 342 8.39 -16.84 11.17
N GLU A 343 7.51 -17.73 10.68
CA GLU A 343 6.82 -17.60 9.39
C GLU A 343 7.73 -17.66 8.14
N ARG A 344 9.00 -18.05 8.29
CA ARG A 344 9.96 -18.17 7.17
C ARG A 344 9.65 -19.32 6.23
N TRP A 345 9.40 -20.48 6.82
CA TRP A 345 8.84 -21.65 6.14
C TRP A 345 7.49 -21.95 6.76
N TYR A 346 6.56 -22.36 5.91
CA TYR A 346 5.18 -22.56 6.31
C TYR A 346 4.40 -23.41 5.31
N ALA A 347 3.24 -23.89 5.74
CA ALA A 347 2.32 -24.61 4.87
C ALA A 347 0.86 -24.21 5.12
N PHE A 348 0.05 -24.20 4.07
CA PHE A 348 -1.39 -23.90 4.16
C PHE A 348 -2.20 -24.75 3.20
N THR A 349 -3.49 -24.83 3.46
CA THR A 349 -4.43 -25.60 2.64
C THR A 349 -5.46 -24.68 2.03
N TYR A 350 -5.61 -24.75 0.70
CA TYR A 350 -6.69 -24.08 -0.02
C TYR A 350 -7.46 -25.10 -0.83
N GLY A 351 -8.72 -25.35 -0.46
CA GLY A 351 -9.51 -26.45 -1.04
C GLY A 351 -8.87 -27.81 -0.79
N ASN A 352 -8.47 -28.50 -1.86
CA ASN A 352 -7.81 -29.81 -1.82
C ASN A 352 -6.30 -29.76 -2.12
N VAL A 353 -5.68 -28.58 -2.02
CA VAL A 353 -4.26 -28.37 -2.33
C VAL A 353 -3.52 -27.97 -1.06
N ARG A 354 -2.41 -28.67 -0.76
CA ARG A 354 -1.45 -28.30 0.29
C ARG A 354 -0.32 -27.50 -0.36
N PHE A 355 -0.18 -26.24 0.00
CA PHE A 355 0.92 -25.38 -0.40
C PHE A 355 1.99 -25.39 0.68
N ILE A 356 3.26 -25.45 0.29
CA ILE A 356 4.42 -25.49 1.18
C ILE A 356 5.44 -24.48 0.67
N SER A 357 5.71 -23.46 1.48
CA SER A 357 6.77 -22.48 1.28
C SER A 357 8.02 -22.97 2.00
N LEU A 358 9.16 -23.00 1.30
CA LEU A 358 10.47 -23.29 1.88
C LEU A 358 11.38 -22.07 1.79
N ASP A 359 12.23 -21.87 2.79
CA ASP A 359 13.31 -20.88 2.74
C ASP A 359 14.58 -21.56 2.23
N THR A 360 14.89 -21.35 0.95
CA THR A 360 16.09 -21.92 0.33
C THR A 360 17.30 -20.99 0.37
N THR A 361 17.22 -19.89 1.12
CA THR A 361 18.27 -18.86 1.11
C THR A 361 19.49 -19.29 1.91
N TYR A 362 20.66 -18.83 1.49
CA TYR A 362 21.95 -19.23 2.06
C TYR A 362 22.13 -18.92 3.56
N SER A 363 21.29 -18.07 4.14
CA SER A 363 21.31 -17.69 5.56
C SER A 363 20.66 -18.71 6.48
N VAL A 364 19.84 -19.63 5.95
CA VAL A 364 19.24 -20.74 6.69
C VAL A 364 19.91 -22.04 6.24
N ASP A 365 20.86 -22.52 7.04
CA ASP A 365 21.29 -23.93 7.07
C ASP A 365 21.57 -24.63 5.72
N PHE A 366 22.64 -24.24 5.02
CA PHE A 366 23.55 -25.29 4.55
C PHE A 366 24.37 -25.82 5.74
N ASP A 367 23.67 -26.29 6.77
CA ASP A 367 24.31 -27.10 7.78
C ASP A 367 24.72 -28.42 7.13
N THR A 368 25.99 -28.48 6.73
CA THR A 368 26.61 -29.71 6.24
C THR A 368 26.63 -30.83 7.28
N SER A 369 26.27 -30.56 8.54
CA SER A 369 26.06 -31.57 9.59
C SER A 369 24.74 -32.32 9.46
N GLY A 370 23.78 -31.75 8.71
CA GLY A 370 22.48 -32.36 8.41
C GLY A 370 21.37 -32.02 9.40
N GLU A 371 21.59 -31.10 10.34
CA GLU A 371 20.60 -30.67 11.33
C GLU A 371 20.04 -29.31 10.90
N SER A 372 18.76 -29.28 10.50
CA SER A 372 18.06 -28.05 10.11
C SER A 372 16.63 -28.11 10.67
N PRO A 373 16.17 -27.10 11.44
CA PRO A 373 14.80 -27.05 11.94
C PRO A 373 13.76 -27.16 10.84
N GLU A 374 13.98 -26.47 9.71
CA GLU A 374 13.11 -26.56 8.53
C GLU A 374 13.08 -27.97 7.95
N ARG A 375 14.23 -28.66 7.87
CA ARG A 375 14.27 -30.06 7.40
C ARG A 375 13.46 -30.97 8.30
N ASP A 376 13.63 -30.87 9.61
CA ASP A 376 12.93 -31.71 10.57
C ASP A 376 11.42 -31.41 10.54
N TRP A 377 11.04 -30.12 10.48
CA TRP A 377 9.67 -29.70 10.25
C TRP A 377 9.09 -30.27 8.96
N LEU A 378 9.82 -30.19 7.84
CA LEU A 378 9.34 -30.68 6.55
C LEU A 378 9.12 -32.20 6.58
N LEU A 379 9.98 -32.96 7.28
CA LEU A 379 9.81 -34.40 7.46
C LEU A 379 8.54 -34.76 8.25
N ASP A 380 8.15 -33.90 9.19
CA ASP A 380 6.89 -34.02 9.92
C ASP A 380 5.69 -33.54 9.07
N GLU A 381 5.83 -32.44 8.34
CA GLU A 381 4.79 -31.86 7.50
C GLU A 381 4.36 -32.82 6.38
N VAL A 382 5.29 -33.52 5.73
CA VAL A 382 4.95 -34.51 4.69
C VAL A 382 4.21 -35.74 5.24
N GLN A 383 4.14 -35.90 6.56
CA GLN A 383 3.36 -36.92 7.25
C GLN A 383 2.06 -36.36 7.84
N SER A 384 1.84 -35.04 7.76
CA SER A 384 0.68 -34.38 8.34
C SER A 384 -0.62 -34.86 7.69
N THR A 385 -1.73 -34.78 8.43
CA THR A 385 -3.05 -35.08 7.89
C THR A 385 -3.45 -34.11 6.79
N ALA A 386 -3.02 -32.84 6.87
CA ALA A 386 -3.27 -31.84 5.85
C ALA A 386 -2.56 -32.19 4.53
N TYR A 387 -1.30 -32.64 4.61
CA TYR A 387 -0.52 -33.07 3.46
C TYR A 387 -1.08 -34.35 2.83
N THR A 388 -1.34 -35.37 3.65
CA THR A 388 -1.77 -36.69 3.19
C THR A 388 -3.22 -36.74 2.70
N ASN A 389 -4.07 -35.81 3.12
CA ASN A 389 -5.45 -35.67 2.61
C ASN A 389 -5.55 -34.75 1.38
N ALA A 390 -4.50 -34.00 1.03
CA ALA A 390 -4.54 -33.14 -0.15
C ALA A 390 -4.40 -33.97 -1.43
N ASP A 391 -5.19 -33.62 -2.45
CA ASP A 391 -5.08 -34.24 -3.78
C ASP A 391 -3.83 -33.74 -4.52
N TRP A 392 -3.38 -32.52 -4.18
CA TRP A 392 -2.20 -31.88 -4.75
C TRP A 392 -1.31 -31.29 -3.67
N GLN A 393 0.00 -31.45 -3.85
CA GLN A 393 1.03 -30.81 -3.04
C GLN A 393 1.85 -29.89 -3.94
N ILE A 394 1.91 -28.61 -3.59
CA ILE A 394 2.63 -27.59 -4.33
C ILE A 394 3.68 -26.99 -3.41
N VAL A 395 4.94 -27.25 -3.74
CA VAL A 395 6.10 -26.70 -3.03
C VAL A 395 6.64 -25.53 -3.84
N PHE A 396 6.90 -24.39 -3.18
CA PHE A 396 7.44 -23.20 -3.81
C PHE A 396 8.52 -22.57 -2.92
N PHE A 397 9.53 -22.02 -3.56
CA PHE A 397 10.73 -21.45 -2.94
C PHE A 397 11.54 -20.68 -3.98
N HIS A 398 12.52 -19.90 -3.51
CA HIS A 398 13.24 -18.95 -4.36
C HIS A 398 14.36 -19.58 -5.21
N ASN A 399 15.22 -20.42 -4.63
CA ASN A 399 16.40 -20.93 -5.33
C ASN A 399 16.10 -22.27 -6.02
N PRO A 400 15.99 -22.31 -7.36
CA PRO A 400 15.52 -23.51 -8.06
C PRO A 400 16.54 -24.66 -7.97
N PRO A 401 16.10 -25.92 -7.82
CA PRO A 401 17.01 -27.07 -7.72
C PRO A 401 17.54 -27.48 -9.10
N TYR A 402 16.83 -27.12 -10.17
CA TYR A 402 17.19 -27.38 -11.56
C TYR A 402 17.03 -26.08 -12.37
N CYS A 403 18.14 -25.39 -12.66
CA CYS A 403 18.10 -24.17 -13.45
C CYS A 403 18.34 -24.46 -14.94
N SER A 404 17.65 -23.73 -15.82
CA SER A 404 17.79 -23.83 -17.28
C SER A 404 19.01 -23.08 -17.83
N ARG A 405 19.82 -22.46 -16.97
CA ARG A 405 21.04 -21.74 -17.35
C ARG A 405 22.19 -22.74 -17.53
N GLY A 406 22.33 -23.24 -18.76
CA GLY A 406 23.51 -24.02 -19.16
C GLY A 406 24.76 -23.13 -19.09
N ASP A 407 25.62 -23.33 -18.11
CA ASP A 407 26.91 -22.64 -17.94
C ASP A 407 26.80 -21.35 -17.10
N LYS A 408 26.71 -21.53 -15.76
CA LYS A 408 27.58 -20.91 -14.74
C LYS A 408 27.02 -21.20 -13.35
N ASP A 409 27.90 -21.77 -12.52
CA ASP A 409 27.81 -21.86 -11.07
C ASP A 409 26.82 -20.87 -10.44
N LEU A 410 25.68 -21.37 -9.97
CA LEU A 410 25.25 -21.03 -8.62
C LEU A 410 25.83 -22.12 -7.72
N SER A 411 26.93 -21.77 -7.07
CA SER A 411 27.58 -22.55 -6.03
C SER A 411 26.56 -22.93 -4.95
N GLY A 412 26.24 -24.22 -4.80
CA GLY A 412 25.46 -24.69 -3.65
C GLY A 412 24.94 -26.12 -3.76
N ALA A 413 24.11 -26.43 -4.75
CA ALA A 413 23.46 -27.73 -4.84
C ALA A 413 24.18 -28.69 -5.81
N HIS A 414 25.42 -29.05 -5.50
CA HIS A 414 26.03 -30.24 -6.12
C HIS A 414 25.53 -31.48 -5.40
N PHE A 415 24.46 -32.10 -5.91
CA PHE A 415 24.22 -33.50 -5.62
C PHE A 415 25.35 -34.33 -6.25
N PRO A 416 26.09 -35.15 -5.47
CA PRO A 416 27.14 -35.99 -6.03
C PRO A 416 26.48 -37.19 -6.72
N GLY A 417 26.08 -37.01 -7.98
CA GLY A 417 25.49 -38.07 -8.78
C GLY A 417 25.21 -37.60 -10.20
N GLU A 418 25.93 -38.20 -11.14
CA GLU A 418 25.71 -38.11 -12.60
C GLU A 418 26.25 -36.86 -13.30
N ARG A 419 27.54 -36.92 -13.66
CA ARG A 419 27.97 -36.37 -14.96
C ARG A 419 27.33 -37.20 -16.08
N GLY A 420 26.10 -36.85 -16.46
CA GLY A 420 25.40 -37.42 -17.62
C GLY A 420 25.26 -36.37 -18.71
N GLY A 421 26.23 -36.30 -19.63
CA GLY A 421 26.10 -35.46 -20.82
C GLY A 421 25.02 -36.02 -21.75
N HIS A 422 23.84 -35.40 -21.77
CA HIS A 422 22.85 -35.62 -22.82
C HIS A 422 22.19 -34.31 -23.22
N GLY A 423 22.69 -33.73 -24.32
CA GLY A 423 21.96 -32.71 -25.06
C GLY A 423 20.63 -33.27 -25.55
N LEU A 424 19.56 -32.49 -25.35
CA LEU A 424 18.22 -32.78 -25.85
C LEU A 424 18.23 -32.86 -27.38
N GLN A 425 18.28 -34.06 -27.95
CA GLN A 425 17.88 -34.30 -29.34
C GLN A 425 16.36 -34.32 -29.41
N ARG A 426 15.79 -33.37 -30.17
CA ARG A 426 14.38 -33.40 -30.57
C ARG A 426 14.08 -34.68 -31.35
N ALA A 427 13.10 -35.44 -30.91
CA ALA A 427 12.53 -36.53 -31.71
C ALA A 427 11.77 -35.93 -32.93
N PRO A 428 11.92 -36.48 -34.15
CA PRO A 428 11.15 -36.04 -35.30
C PRO A 428 9.71 -36.57 -35.22
N PRO A 429 8.74 -35.86 -35.85
CA PRO A 429 7.33 -36.25 -35.78
C PRO A 429 7.08 -37.51 -36.61
N SER A 430 6.40 -38.48 -36.00
CA SER A 430 5.90 -39.68 -36.67
C SER A 430 4.70 -39.33 -37.56
N VAL A 431 4.75 -39.78 -38.82
CA VAL A 431 3.68 -39.76 -39.84
C VAL A 431 2.57 -40.74 -39.48
#